data_AF-A0A929HAQ6-F1
#
_entry.id   AF-A0A929HAQ6-F1
#
_cell.length_a   1.000
_cell.length_b   1.000
_cell.length_c   1.000
_cell.angle_alpha   90.00
_cell.angle_beta   90.00
_cell.angle_gamma   90.00
#
_symmetry.space_group_name_H-M   'P 1'
#
loop_
_entity.id
_entity.type
_entity.pdbx_description
1 polymer ?
#
loop_
_entity_poly.entity_id
_entity_poly.type
_entity_poly.pdbx_seq_one_letter_code
_entity_poly.pdbx_strand_id
1 'polypeptide(L)'
;MTFRKGFLSLLSVMLLFSSSMSAQGYRIEVEIKGLSNDTLILGEYFTSRMIPKDTIVLDQKGQGIFEGKEAFTGGLYLVYVDPAHYFDLLLGDDQDLSIHADTADLVRSISFRDSDDNRIFQEYKSFLQEKRGELEKLTSMYNSASSSADSTEILTQQKLINKEMETYMDQIEAKYPKLFVTDFIGATREPFPPESMLTGERRYDDSIRFFYYREHYFDRFDPFNVRLLHTPLYEGKIMNYLTRAVPQHPDSLIVAVDYLLSGSKKELELYRYMLITLFNHFAESKFIGMDGVYFHIAEYYYIPDATWSNPEFLDKLKENLALNKPTLIGQPAPNLILRQVPDEHFGMAMQDTAIKRDPHIGHDFYMYDVEASYTILYFWEADCGHCKKSTPALHEVYTRMKDKGVELISVHVLNSVEGKEKWVDFVNENQLLGWINCWSPYSNEFRQLYNLQSYPQLFVLDRDKKIVAKRVTPEQAEQIINNLIKLESNDKNK
;
A
#
# COMPACT_ATOMS: atom_id res chain seq x y z
N MET A 1 16.19 -46.65 -68.09
CA MET A 1 17.10 -46.87 -66.95
C MET A 1 16.48 -46.18 -65.73
N THR A 2 16.49 -46.84 -64.57
CA THR A 2 16.21 -46.32 -63.20
C THR A 2 14.78 -45.91 -62.77
N PHE A 3 14.14 -46.86 -62.06
CA PHE A 3 13.50 -46.76 -60.72
C PHE A 3 12.60 -45.58 -60.31
N ARG A 4 11.36 -45.92 -59.90
CA ARG A 4 10.71 -45.52 -58.61
C ARG A 4 9.38 -46.28 -58.47
N LYS A 5 9.33 -47.45 -57.79
CA LYS A 5 9.02 -47.66 -56.36
C LYS A 5 7.87 -46.79 -55.83
N GLY A 6 6.75 -47.46 -55.56
CA GLY A 6 5.52 -46.88 -55.02
C GLY A 6 5.58 -46.50 -53.55
N PHE A 7 4.54 -45.81 -53.12
CA PHE A 7 4.20 -45.59 -51.72
C PHE A 7 2.67 -45.58 -51.62
N LEU A 8 2.13 -46.59 -50.93
CA LEU A 8 0.75 -46.59 -50.43
C LEU A 8 0.62 -45.42 -49.45
N SER A 9 -0.36 -44.54 -49.64
CA SER A 9 -0.77 -43.59 -48.63
C SER A 9 -1.84 -44.24 -47.75
N LEU A 10 -1.47 -44.56 -46.50
CA LEU A 10 -2.39 -44.88 -45.42
C LEU A 10 -3.16 -43.60 -45.07
N LEU A 11 -4.47 -43.59 -45.30
CA LEU A 11 -5.36 -42.54 -44.84
C LEU A 11 -5.64 -42.77 -43.35
N SER A 12 -4.87 -42.12 -42.48
CA SER A 12 -5.08 -42.15 -41.03
C SER A 12 -6.19 -41.14 -40.69
N VAL A 13 -7.38 -41.64 -40.36
CA VAL A 13 -8.48 -40.83 -39.82
C VAL A 13 -8.12 -40.46 -38.37
N MET A 14 -7.59 -39.25 -38.17
CA MET A 14 -7.47 -38.63 -36.85
C MET A 14 -8.86 -38.16 -36.42
N LEU A 15 -9.53 -38.96 -35.58
CA LEU A 15 -10.67 -38.52 -34.78
C LEU A 15 -10.15 -37.48 -33.77
N LEU A 16 -10.32 -36.20 -34.11
CA LEU A 16 -10.26 -35.11 -33.15
C LEU A 16 -11.44 -35.28 -32.18
N PHE A 17 -11.20 -35.96 -31.07
CA PHE A 17 -12.06 -35.83 -29.89
C PHE A 17 -11.85 -34.40 -29.36
N SER A 18 -12.71 -33.49 -29.79
CA SER A 18 -12.95 -32.26 -29.06
C SER A 18 -13.60 -32.65 -27.74
N SER A 19 -12.78 -32.86 -26.70
CA SER A 19 -13.23 -32.87 -25.32
C SER A 19 -13.72 -31.46 -25.01
N SER A 20 -15.01 -31.23 -25.22
CA SER A 20 -15.72 -30.15 -24.54
C SER A 20 -15.62 -30.44 -23.05
N MET A 21 -14.62 -29.83 -22.39
CA MET A 21 -14.64 -29.63 -20.95
C MET A 21 -15.90 -28.81 -20.67
N SER A 22 -16.99 -29.50 -20.31
CA SER A 22 -18.06 -28.84 -19.58
C SER A 22 -17.43 -28.33 -18.29
N ALA A 23 -17.68 -27.07 -17.92
CA ALA A 23 -17.39 -26.62 -16.56
C ALA A 23 -18.04 -27.65 -15.62
N GLN A 24 -17.22 -28.31 -14.80
CA GLN A 24 -17.70 -29.18 -13.75
C GLN A 24 -18.29 -28.25 -12.70
N GLY A 25 -19.55 -28.47 -12.31
CA GLY A 25 -20.17 -27.72 -11.22
C GLY A 25 -19.52 -28.05 -9.87
N TYR A 26 -20.11 -27.56 -8.78
CA TYR A 26 -19.73 -28.01 -7.43
C TYR A 26 -20.79 -28.94 -6.85
N ARG A 27 -20.34 -29.85 -5.99
CA ARG A 27 -21.18 -30.76 -5.22
C ARG A 27 -20.51 -31.05 -3.87
N ILE A 28 -21.07 -30.49 -2.80
CA ILE A 28 -20.53 -30.64 -1.46
C ILE A 28 -21.57 -31.36 -0.61
N GLU A 29 -21.35 -32.66 -0.37
CA GLU A 29 -22.18 -33.42 0.54
C GLU A 29 -21.80 -33.11 1.99
N VAL A 30 -22.79 -32.98 2.86
CA VAL A 30 -22.58 -32.68 4.27
C VAL A 30 -23.42 -33.62 5.12
N GLU A 31 -22.77 -34.27 6.08
CA GLU A 31 -23.41 -35.04 7.15
C GLU A 31 -22.96 -34.50 8.51
N ILE A 32 -23.87 -33.84 9.23
CA ILE A 32 -23.61 -33.34 10.59
C ILE A 32 -24.50 -34.09 11.57
N LYS A 33 -23.90 -35.04 12.28
CA LYS A 33 -24.61 -35.82 13.29
C LYS A 33 -25.02 -34.93 14.45
N GLY A 34 -26.29 -35.04 14.85
CA GLY A 34 -26.86 -34.24 15.94
C GLY A 34 -27.42 -32.89 15.51
N LEU A 35 -27.51 -32.62 14.21
CA LEU A 35 -28.13 -31.44 13.61
C LEU A 35 -29.22 -31.91 12.64
N SER A 36 -30.49 -31.50 12.78
CA SER A 36 -31.60 -32.08 12.02
C SER A 36 -32.65 -31.05 11.64
N ASN A 37 -33.02 -30.99 10.35
CA ASN A 37 -33.92 -29.94 9.82
C ASN A 37 -33.40 -28.51 10.05
N ASP A 38 -32.10 -28.34 10.24
CA ASP A 38 -31.45 -27.04 10.41
C ASP A 38 -30.89 -26.53 9.08
N THR A 39 -30.65 -25.23 9.04
CA THR A 39 -30.12 -24.53 7.86
C THR A 39 -28.60 -24.46 7.94
N LEU A 40 -27.93 -24.80 6.84
CA LEU A 40 -26.50 -24.53 6.66
C LEU A 40 -26.30 -23.48 5.58
N ILE A 41 -25.34 -22.59 5.80
CA ILE A 41 -24.96 -21.56 4.84
C ILE A 41 -23.51 -21.79 4.41
N LEU A 42 -23.27 -21.95 3.12
CA LEU A 42 -21.94 -21.91 2.55
C LEU A 42 -21.56 -20.45 2.31
N GLY A 43 -20.50 -19.99 2.97
CA GLY A 43 -19.96 -18.64 2.86
C GLY A 43 -18.56 -18.66 2.25
N GLU A 44 -18.24 -17.60 1.51
CA GLU A 44 -16.91 -17.31 0.98
C GLU A 44 -16.23 -16.26 1.84
N TYR A 45 -14.94 -16.44 2.12
CA TYR A 45 -14.12 -15.34 2.62
C TYR A 45 -13.73 -14.45 1.45
N PHE A 46 -14.27 -13.24 1.42
CA PHE A 46 -13.77 -12.20 0.53
C PHE A 46 -13.11 -11.14 1.39
N THR A 47 -11.77 -11.17 1.39
CA THR A 47 -10.94 -10.34 2.25
C THR A 47 -11.31 -10.51 3.73
N SER A 48 -11.79 -9.47 4.41
CA SER A 48 -12.20 -9.49 5.81
C SER A 48 -13.68 -9.80 6.03
N ARG A 49 -14.44 -10.06 4.96
CA ARG A 49 -15.89 -10.27 5.01
C ARG A 49 -16.26 -11.69 4.62
N MET A 50 -17.35 -12.18 5.23
CA MET A 50 -18.02 -13.39 4.79
C MET A 50 -19.17 -13.01 3.86
N ILE A 51 -19.24 -13.65 2.70
CA ILE A 51 -20.30 -13.47 1.71
C ILE A 51 -21.04 -14.82 1.57
N PRO A 52 -22.35 -14.90 1.89
CA PRO A 52 -23.13 -16.10 1.65
C PRO A 52 -23.19 -16.44 0.15
N LYS A 53 -22.96 -17.71 -0.20
CA LYS A 53 -22.94 -18.21 -1.59
C LYS A 53 -24.05 -19.21 -1.87
N ASP A 54 -24.35 -20.08 -0.90
CA ASP A 54 -25.43 -21.08 -1.02
C ASP A 54 -26.04 -21.41 0.35
N THR A 55 -27.26 -21.94 0.36
CA THR A 55 -28.02 -22.30 1.56
C THR A 55 -28.76 -23.62 1.35
N ILE A 56 -28.63 -24.53 2.31
CA ILE A 56 -29.37 -25.80 2.31
C ILE A 56 -30.07 -26.03 3.64
N VAL A 57 -31.06 -26.92 3.63
CA VAL A 57 -31.70 -27.43 4.85
C VAL A 57 -31.35 -28.91 4.96
N LEU A 58 -30.79 -29.32 6.09
CA LEU A 58 -30.46 -30.71 6.36
C LEU A 58 -31.72 -31.56 6.56
N ASP A 59 -31.65 -32.84 6.22
CA ASP A 59 -32.72 -33.79 6.49
C ASP A 59 -32.79 -34.20 7.99
N GLN A 60 -33.66 -35.17 8.30
CA GLN A 60 -33.83 -35.67 9.67
C GLN A 60 -32.60 -36.42 10.21
N LYS A 61 -31.67 -36.83 9.34
CA LYS A 61 -30.41 -37.50 9.69
C LYS A 61 -29.23 -36.55 9.73
N GLY A 62 -29.43 -35.27 9.42
CA GLY A 62 -28.38 -34.27 9.33
C GLY A 62 -27.61 -34.30 8.01
N GLN A 63 -28.21 -34.86 6.95
CA GLN A 63 -27.62 -34.96 5.62
C GLN A 63 -28.15 -33.86 4.69
N GLY A 64 -27.27 -33.30 3.87
CA GLY A 64 -27.62 -32.30 2.86
C GLY A 64 -26.54 -32.17 1.79
N ILE A 65 -26.86 -31.48 0.70
CA ILE A 65 -25.95 -31.33 -0.45
C ILE A 65 -26.05 -29.89 -0.96
N PHE A 66 -24.93 -29.18 -0.96
CA PHE A 66 -24.77 -27.95 -1.75
C PHE A 66 -24.42 -28.35 -3.18
N GLU A 67 -25.19 -27.93 -4.18
CA GLU A 67 -24.91 -28.26 -5.58
C GLU A 67 -25.23 -27.11 -6.54
N GLY A 68 -24.35 -26.90 -7.51
CA GLY A 68 -24.52 -25.86 -8.52
C GLY A 68 -23.82 -26.21 -9.83
N LYS A 69 -24.25 -25.55 -10.92
CA LYS A 69 -23.73 -25.82 -12.28
C LYS A 69 -22.41 -25.13 -12.59
N GLU A 70 -22.06 -24.11 -11.83
CA GLU A 70 -20.84 -23.32 -11.98
C GLU A 70 -19.95 -23.58 -10.78
N ALA A 71 -18.72 -24.06 -10.98
CA ALA A 71 -17.74 -24.17 -9.92
C ALA A 71 -17.44 -22.80 -9.30
N PHE A 72 -17.17 -22.80 -8.00
CA PHE A 72 -16.69 -21.62 -7.32
C PHE A 72 -15.25 -21.29 -7.72
N THR A 73 -14.85 -20.02 -7.60
CA THR A 73 -13.42 -19.69 -7.59
C THR A 73 -12.78 -20.37 -6.38
N GLY A 74 -11.64 -21.04 -6.56
CA GLY A 74 -10.93 -21.64 -5.44
C GLY A 74 -10.59 -20.62 -4.36
N GLY A 75 -10.50 -21.04 -3.11
CA GLY A 75 -10.35 -20.11 -1.98
C GLY A 75 -10.64 -20.75 -0.63
N LEU A 76 -10.67 -19.90 0.40
CA LEU A 76 -11.14 -20.27 1.74
C LEU A 76 -12.64 -19.95 1.83
N TYR A 77 -13.39 -20.97 2.19
CA TYR A 77 -14.83 -20.96 2.40
C TYR A 77 -15.11 -21.39 3.84
N LEU A 78 -16.36 -21.23 4.24
CA LEU A 78 -16.84 -21.71 5.52
C LEU A 78 -18.26 -22.26 5.39
N VAL A 79 -18.55 -23.28 6.18
CA VAL A 79 -19.93 -23.73 6.41
C VAL A 79 -20.35 -23.18 7.76
N TYR A 80 -21.36 -22.32 7.73
CA TYR A 80 -21.93 -21.67 8.90
C TYR A 80 -23.17 -22.44 9.36
N VAL A 81 -23.17 -22.83 10.63
CA VAL A 81 -24.33 -23.43 11.32
C VAL A 81 -24.97 -22.35 12.20
N ASP A 82 -24.20 -21.79 13.12
CA ASP A 82 -24.63 -20.74 14.05
C ASP A 82 -23.41 -19.91 14.53
N PRO A 83 -23.58 -18.84 15.35
CA PRO A 83 -22.46 -17.99 15.76
C PRO A 83 -21.34 -18.70 16.53
N ALA A 84 -21.63 -19.83 17.17
CA ALA A 84 -20.65 -20.63 17.92
C ALA A 84 -20.10 -21.80 17.10
N HIS A 85 -20.80 -22.20 16.03
CA HIS A 85 -20.52 -23.41 15.27
C HIS A 85 -20.37 -23.09 13.77
N TYR A 86 -19.12 -23.09 13.30
CA TYR A 86 -18.76 -23.02 11.89
C TYR A 86 -17.43 -23.72 11.67
N PHE A 87 -17.12 -24.06 10.41
CA PHE A 87 -15.84 -24.64 10.05
C PHE A 87 -15.38 -24.19 8.67
N ASP A 88 -14.07 -24.14 8.51
CA ASP A 88 -13.41 -23.73 7.27
C ASP A 88 -13.33 -24.89 6.27
N LEU A 89 -13.41 -24.53 4.98
CA LEU A 89 -13.30 -25.39 3.82
C LEU A 89 -12.38 -24.72 2.80
N LEU A 90 -11.33 -25.39 2.35
CA LEU A 90 -10.57 -24.98 1.17
C LEU A 90 -11.23 -25.57 -0.06
N LEU A 91 -11.57 -24.71 -1.03
CA LEU A 91 -12.00 -25.16 -2.35
C LEU A 91 -10.84 -25.00 -3.33
N GLY A 92 -10.42 -26.11 -3.92
CA GLY A 92 -9.43 -26.16 -4.99
C GLY A 92 -10.10 -26.30 -6.36
N ASP A 93 -9.42 -26.99 -7.27
CA ASP A 93 -9.93 -27.28 -8.62
C ASP A 93 -10.97 -28.41 -8.61
N ASP A 94 -10.90 -29.32 -7.62
CA ASP A 94 -11.89 -30.37 -7.38
C ASP A 94 -12.91 -29.91 -6.33
N GLN A 95 -14.18 -29.88 -6.71
CA GLN A 95 -15.30 -29.38 -5.89
C GLN A 95 -16.41 -30.42 -5.76
N ASP A 96 -16.08 -31.71 -5.92
CA ASP A 96 -16.92 -32.84 -5.53
C ASP A 96 -16.34 -33.49 -4.27
N LEU A 97 -16.92 -33.19 -3.11
CA LEU A 97 -16.37 -33.63 -1.81
C LEU A 97 -17.46 -33.89 -0.79
N SER A 98 -17.13 -34.72 0.22
CA SER A 98 -18.05 -35.03 1.31
C SER A 98 -17.47 -34.66 2.67
N ILE A 99 -18.28 -33.99 3.49
CA ILE A 99 -17.95 -33.50 4.82
C ILE A 99 -18.74 -34.31 5.85
N HIS A 100 -18.06 -34.83 6.86
CA HIS A 100 -18.70 -35.51 7.98
C HIS A 100 -18.26 -34.86 9.29
N ALA A 101 -19.21 -34.52 10.17
CA ALA A 101 -18.93 -33.95 11.49
C ALA A 101 -19.98 -34.38 12.54
N ASP A 102 -19.69 -34.12 13.81
CA ASP A 102 -20.58 -34.40 14.96
C ASP A 102 -20.69 -33.13 15.82
N THR A 103 -21.92 -32.71 16.15
CA THR A 103 -22.15 -31.50 16.95
C THR A 103 -21.57 -31.57 18.36
N ALA A 104 -21.26 -32.78 18.87
CA ALA A 104 -20.63 -32.95 20.18
C ALA A 104 -19.20 -32.36 20.26
N ASP A 105 -18.46 -32.36 19.15
CA ASP A 105 -17.14 -31.73 19.03
C ASP A 105 -16.89 -31.41 17.55
N LEU A 106 -17.55 -30.35 17.06
CA LEU A 106 -17.55 -30.00 15.64
C LEU A 106 -16.11 -29.78 15.10
N VAL A 107 -15.25 -29.19 15.92
CA VAL A 107 -13.88 -28.85 15.53
C VAL A 107 -13.02 -30.09 15.34
N ARG A 108 -13.11 -31.08 16.23
CA ARG A 108 -12.27 -32.29 16.15
C ARG A 108 -12.89 -33.44 15.36
N SER A 109 -14.21 -33.46 15.22
CA SER A 109 -14.92 -34.54 14.51
C SER A 109 -14.96 -34.35 13.01
N ILE A 110 -14.63 -33.15 12.52
CA ILE A 110 -14.71 -32.85 11.10
C ILE A 110 -13.74 -33.71 10.30
N SER A 111 -14.26 -34.34 9.25
CA SER A 111 -13.49 -35.14 8.31
C SER A 111 -13.98 -34.91 6.89
N PHE A 112 -13.02 -34.96 5.96
CA PHE A 112 -13.25 -34.71 4.55
C PHE A 112 -12.93 -35.98 3.77
N ARG A 113 -13.81 -36.33 2.84
CA ARG A 113 -13.58 -37.37 1.83
C ARG A 113 -13.50 -36.71 0.47
N ASP A 114 -12.71 -37.32 -0.41
CA ASP A 114 -12.55 -36.90 -1.80
C ASP A 114 -12.04 -35.45 -1.94
N SER A 115 -11.30 -34.98 -0.92
CA SER A 115 -10.68 -33.65 -0.92
C SER A 115 -9.35 -33.68 -0.17
N ASP A 116 -8.25 -33.83 -0.91
CA ASP A 116 -6.90 -33.79 -0.33
C ASP A 116 -6.57 -32.42 0.30
N ASP A 117 -7.01 -31.32 -0.32
CA ASP A 117 -6.84 -29.96 0.22
C ASP A 117 -7.33 -29.86 1.66
N ASN A 118 -8.59 -30.23 1.91
CA ASN A 118 -9.18 -30.16 3.24
C ASN A 118 -8.61 -31.19 4.21
N ARG A 119 -8.31 -32.41 3.74
CA ARG A 119 -7.68 -33.43 4.60
C ARG A 119 -6.35 -32.90 5.15
N ILE A 120 -5.48 -32.39 4.28
CA ILE A 120 -4.18 -31.82 4.67
C ILE A 120 -4.38 -30.58 5.53
N PHE A 121 -5.36 -29.73 5.20
CA PHE A 121 -5.64 -28.52 5.97
C PHE A 121 -6.08 -28.84 7.41
N GLN A 122 -6.90 -29.86 7.62
CA GLN A 122 -7.28 -30.30 8.96
C GLN A 122 -6.12 -30.94 9.73
N GLU A 123 -5.30 -31.76 9.05
CA GLU A 123 -4.05 -32.31 9.63
C GLU A 123 -3.13 -31.16 10.10
N TYR A 124 -2.97 -30.13 9.26
CA TYR A 124 -2.20 -28.93 9.57
C TYR A 124 -2.78 -28.11 10.73
N LYS A 125 -4.09 -27.85 10.73
CA LYS A 125 -4.75 -27.13 11.84
C LYS A 125 -4.57 -27.88 13.17
N SER A 126 -4.73 -29.19 13.16
CA SER A 126 -4.55 -30.04 14.34
C SER A 126 -3.10 -29.98 14.86
N PHE A 127 -2.12 -30.13 13.96
CA PHE A 127 -0.70 -30.02 14.30
C PHE A 127 -0.35 -28.64 14.87
N LEU A 128 -0.82 -27.55 14.25
CA LEU A 128 -0.59 -26.20 14.76
C LEU A 128 -1.20 -25.98 16.13
N GLN A 129 -2.40 -26.51 16.39
CA GLN A 129 -3.07 -26.37 17.69
C GLN A 129 -2.26 -27.06 18.79
N GLU A 130 -1.73 -28.25 18.52
CA GLU A 130 -0.84 -28.97 19.43
C GLU A 130 0.42 -28.15 19.74
N LYS A 131 1.13 -27.69 18.70
CA LYS A 131 2.38 -26.93 18.87
C LYS A 131 2.17 -25.57 19.55
N ARG A 132 1.05 -24.89 19.28
CA ARG A 132 0.68 -23.67 20.01
C ARG A 132 0.46 -23.94 21.50
N GLY A 133 -0.22 -25.04 21.84
CA GLY A 133 -0.38 -25.45 23.24
C GLY A 133 0.94 -25.77 23.94
N GLU A 134 1.92 -26.35 23.23
CA GLU A 134 3.28 -26.51 23.75
C GLU A 134 3.98 -25.16 23.97
N LEU A 135 3.94 -24.25 23.00
CA LEU A 135 4.54 -22.91 23.08
C LEU A 135 3.91 -22.04 24.19
N GLU A 136 2.61 -22.12 24.41
CA GLU A 136 1.90 -21.41 25.48
C GLU A 136 2.37 -21.87 26.86
N LYS A 137 2.58 -23.18 27.05
CA LYS A 137 3.15 -23.73 28.29
C LYS A 137 4.56 -23.22 28.51
N LEU A 138 5.42 -23.27 27.49
CA LEU A 138 6.79 -22.76 27.57
C LEU A 138 6.84 -21.27 27.86
N THR A 139 5.97 -20.48 27.23
CA THR A 139 5.86 -19.03 27.47
C THR A 139 5.45 -18.74 28.91
N SER A 140 4.50 -19.53 29.45
CA SER A 140 4.08 -19.42 30.85
C SER A 140 5.23 -19.77 31.81
N MET A 141 6.00 -20.82 31.51
CA MET A 141 7.19 -21.20 32.28
C MET A 141 8.27 -20.10 32.22
N TYR A 142 8.53 -19.54 31.04
CA TYR A 142 9.50 -18.46 30.85
C TYR A 142 9.17 -17.24 31.72
N ASN A 143 7.91 -16.80 31.72
CA ASN A 143 7.46 -15.66 32.52
C ASN A 143 7.56 -15.91 34.03
N SER A 144 7.55 -17.17 34.47
CA SER A 144 7.71 -17.58 35.87
C SER A 144 9.16 -17.93 36.27
N ALA A 145 10.08 -17.96 35.31
CA ALA A 145 11.44 -18.41 35.54
C ALA A 145 12.22 -17.43 36.43
N SER A 146 12.87 -17.94 37.47
CA SER A 146 13.63 -17.15 38.46
C SER A 146 15.14 -17.15 38.21
N SER A 147 15.63 -17.91 37.23
CA SER A 147 17.05 -18.06 36.92
C SER A 147 17.33 -17.97 35.40
N SER A 148 18.51 -17.47 35.03
CA SER A 148 18.93 -17.29 33.63
C SER A 148 19.21 -18.61 32.89
N ALA A 149 19.53 -19.69 33.62
CA ALA A 149 19.75 -21.01 33.05
C ALA A 149 18.41 -21.62 32.58
N ASP A 150 17.35 -21.49 33.38
CA ASP A 150 16.00 -21.94 33.01
C ASP A 150 15.46 -21.18 31.80
N SER A 151 15.74 -19.86 31.72
CA SER A 151 15.34 -19.04 30.57
C SER A 151 16.01 -19.48 29.26
N THR A 152 17.27 -19.92 29.30
CA THR A 152 18.02 -20.29 28.08
C THR A 152 17.55 -21.63 27.50
N GLU A 153 17.25 -22.61 28.36
CA GLU A 153 16.69 -23.89 27.95
C GLU A 153 15.29 -23.70 27.32
N ILE A 154 14.43 -22.88 27.95
CA ILE A 154 13.09 -22.61 27.43
C ILE A 154 13.15 -21.95 26.03
N LEU A 155 14.05 -20.99 25.83
CA LEU A 155 14.25 -20.37 24.51
C LEU A 155 14.72 -21.39 23.46
N THR A 156 15.56 -22.35 23.86
CA THR A 156 16.02 -23.43 22.98
C THR A 156 14.87 -24.35 22.56
N GLN A 157 13.99 -24.71 23.49
CA GLN A 157 12.81 -25.52 23.21
C GLN A 157 11.80 -24.80 22.30
N GLN A 158 11.57 -23.50 22.53
CA GLN A 158 10.74 -22.68 21.64
C GLN A 158 11.30 -22.65 20.21
N LYS A 159 12.62 -22.50 20.05
CA LYS A 159 13.29 -22.55 18.73
C LYS A 159 13.13 -23.91 18.05
N LEU A 160 13.20 -25.01 18.80
CA LEU A 160 13.00 -26.35 18.27
C LEU A 160 11.57 -26.56 17.77
N ILE A 161 10.56 -26.14 18.54
CA ILE A 161 9.15 -26.22 18.14
C ILE A 161 8.91 -25.40 16.87
N ASN A 162 9.42 -24.16 16.80
CA ASN A 162 9.29 -23.34 15.60
C ASN A 162 9.92 -24.03 14.38
N LYS A 163 11.10 -24.66 14.54
CA LYS A 163 11.75 -25.41 13.46
C LYS A 163 10.94 -26.65 13.04
N GLU A 164 10.32 -27.34 13.98
CA GLU A 164 9.43 -28.47 13.70
C GLU A 164 8.22 -28.01 12.87
N MET A 165 7.62 -26.87 13.23
CA MET A 165 6.52 -26.27 12.48
C MET A 165 6.92 -25.92 11.04
N GLU A 166 8.06 -25.26 10.86
CA GLU A 166 8.58 -24.95 9.52
C GLU A 166 8.85 -26.21 8.70
N THR A 167 9.45 -27.22 9.32
CA THR A 167 9.75 -28.50 8.65
C THR A 167 8.46 -29.21 8.20
N TYR A 168 7.40 -29.17 9.02
CA TYR A 168 6.12 -29.75 8.66
C TYR A 168 5.47 -29.02 7.48
N MET A 169 5.53 -27.68 7.46
CA MET A 169 5.05 -26.89 6.31
C MET A 169 5.86 -27.18 5.04
N ASP A 170 7.19 -27.27 5.13
CA ASP A 170 8.05 -27.64 3.99
C ASP A 170 7.72 -29.03 3.43
N GLN A 171 7.36 -29.99 4.29
CA GLN A 171 6.94 -31.33 3.86
C GLN A 171 5.62 -31.30 3.10
N ILE A 172 4.66 -30.46 3.53
CA ILE A 172 3.40 -30.26 2.80
C ILE A 172 3.68 -29.66 1.42
N GLU A 173 4.48 -28.59 1.35
CA GLU A 173 4.85 -27.91 0.10
C GLU A 173 5.54 -28.88 -0.88
N ALA A 174 6.47 -29.69 -0.40
CA ALA A 174 7.20 -30.64 -1.24
C ALA A 174 6.34 -31.81 -1.72
N LYS A 175 5.42 -32.31 -0.89
CA LYS A 175 4.60 -33.49 -1.20
C LYS A 175 3.39 -33.16 -2.05
N TYR A 176 2.82 -31.96 -1.92
CA TYR A 176 1.55 -31.58 -2.56
C TYR A 176 1.61 -30.26 -3.35
N PRO A 177 2.62 -30.03 -4.22
CA PRO A 177 2.91 -28.72 -4.82
C PRO A 177 1.82 -28.17 -5.75
N LYS A 178 0.77 -28.93 -6.05
CA LYS A 178 -0.33 -28.53 -6.95
C LYS A 178 -1.63 -28.22 -6.21
N LEU A 179 -1.72 -28.56 -4.93
CA LEU A 179 -2.93 -28.36 -4.14
C LEU A 179 -2.99 -26.91 -3.65
N PHE A 180 -4.21 -26.38 -3.51
CA PHE A 180 -4.40 -25.01 -3.06
C PHE A 180 -3.99 -24.82 -1.58
N VAL A 181 -4.09 -25.86 -0.76
CA VAL A 181 -3.61 -25.86 0.62
C VAL A 181 -2.14 -25.48 0.72
N THR A 182 -1.34 -25.83 -0.28
CA THR A 182 0.08 -25.46 -0.37
C THR A 182 0.25 -23.96 -0.61
N ASP A 183 -0.52 -23.36 -1.53
CA ASP A 183 -0.53 -21.91 -1.76
C ASP A 183 -0.98 -21.17 -0.48
N PHE A 184 -2.04 -21.66 0.16
CA PHE A 184 -2.61 -21.06 1.36
C PHE A 184 -1.62 -21.09 2.54
N ILE A 185 -1.04 -22.26 2.83
CA ILE A 185 -0.05 -22.40 3.90
C ILE A 185 1.18 -21.56 3.60
N GLY A 186 1.69 -21.60 2.37
CA GLY A 186 2.82 -20.77 1.93
C GLY A 186 2.58 -19.28 2.20
N ALA A 187 1.38 -18.78 1.88
CA ALA A 187 1.02 -17.38 2.08
C ALA A 187 1.03 -16.94 3.55
N THR A 188 0.82 -17.87 4.50
CA THR A 188 0.91 -17.60 5.95
C THR A 188 2.34 -17.43 6.46
N ARG A 189 3.35 -17.83 5.66
CA ARG A 189 4.76 -17.80 6.05
C ARG A 189 5.41 -16.46 5.68
N GLU A 190 6.42 -16.08 6.45
CA GLU A 190 7.26 -14.91 6.20
C GLU A 190 8.68 -15.37 5.85
N PRO A 191 9.35 -14.73 4.87
CA PRO A 191 10.72 -15.11 4.51
C PRO A 191 11.71 -14.67 5.59
N PHE A 192 12.55 -15.61 6.04
CA PHE A 192 13.68 -15.34 6.93
C PHE A 192 14.98 -15.83 6.31
N PRO A 193 16.08 -15.05 6.41
CA PRO A 193 17.37 -15.51 5.93
C PRO A 193 17.83 -16.73 6.75
N PRO A 194 18.48 -17.72 6.13
CA PRO A 194 19.17 -18.80 6.85
C PRO A 194 20.17 -18.24 7.87
N GLU A 195 20.31 -18.91 9.02
CA GLU A 195 21.23 -18.49 10.08
C GLU A 195 22.69 -18.39 9.59
N SER A 196 23.07 -19.18 8.59
CA SER A 196 24.39 -19.13 7.96
C SER A 196 24.70 -17.82 7.22
N MET A 197 23.69 -17.03 6.88
CA MET A 197 23.88 -15.71 6.28
C MET A 197 24.12 -14.61 7.32
N LEU A 198 23.79 -14.86 8.59
CA LEU A 198 23.91 -13.87 9.65
C LEU A 198 25.34 -13.83 10.20
N THR A 199 25.85 -12.63 10.43
CA THR A 199 27.21 -12.38 10.92
C THR A 199 27.26 -12.28 12.45
N GLY A 200 26.11 -12.09 13.10
CA GLY A 200 26.00 -11.83 14.54
C GLY A 200 26.18 -10.35 14.90
N GLU A 201 26.52 -9.50 13.92
CA GLU A 201 26.60 -8.06 14.08
C GLU A 201 25.30 -7.40 13.63
N ARG A 202 24.54 -6.85 14.59
CA ARG A 202 23.19 -6.31 14.37
C ARG A 202 23.05 -5.43 13.13
N ARG A 203 23.98 -4.51 12.87
CA ARG A 203 23.89 -3.59 11.73
C ARG A 203 23.92 -4.32 10.37
N TYR A 204 24.78 -5.33 10.25
CA TYR A 204 24.90 -6.11 9.03
C TYR A 204 23.72 -7.09 8.90
N ASP A 205 23.35 -7.73 10.01
CA ASP A 205 22.21 -8.65 10.05
C ASP A 205 20.88 -7.96 9.71
N ASP A 206 20.66 -6.74 10.19
CA ASP A 206 19.46 -5.95 9.86
C ASP A 206 19.38 -5.66 8.35
N SER A 207 20.53 -5.38 7.72
CA SER A 207 20.61 -5.17 6.28
C SER A 207 20.35 -6.46 5.50
N ILE A 208 20.97 -7.58 5.91
CA ILE A 208 20.75 -8.90 5.31
C ILE A 208 19.27 -9.29 5.39
N ARG A 209 18.65 -9.11 6.56
CA ARG A 209 17.22 -9.39 6.76
C ARG A 209 16.35 -8.55 5.85
N PHE A 210 16.63 -7.26 5.70
CA PHE A 210 15.86 -6.39 4.82
C PHE A 210 15.94 -6.82 3.35
N PHE A 211 17.15 -7.04 2.83
CA PHE A 211 17.34 -7.41 1.44
C PHE A 211 16.78 -8.81 1.13
N TYR A 212 17.01 -9.77 2.03
CA TYR A 212 16.45 -11.12 1.90
C TYR A 212 14.92 -11.09 1.91
N TYR A 213 14.32 -10.36 2.85
CA TYR A 213 12.87 -10.24 2.95
C TYR A 213 12.26 -9.66 1.67
N ARG A 214 12.91 -8.65 1.08
CA ARG A 214 12.47 -8.03 -0.18
C ARG A 214 12.60 -8.97 -1.38
N GLU A 215 13.70 -9.71 -1.48
CA GLU A 215 13.97 -10.61 -2.61
C GLU A 215 13.05 -11.83 -2.58
N HIS A 216 12.80 -12.39 -1.40
CA HIS A 216 12.06 -13.63 -1.20
C HIS A 216 10.60 -13.42 -0.79
N TYR A 217 10.06 -12.19 -0.90
CA TYR A 217 8.72 -11.86 -0.42
C TYR A 217 7.63 -12.71 -1.08
N PHE A 218 7.75 -12.91 -2.40
CA PHE A 218 6.76 -13.61 -3.22
C PHE A 218 7.08 -15.10 -3.44
N ASP A 219 8.13 -15.65 -2.82
CA ASP A 219 8.51 -17.05 -3.00
C ASP A 219 7.41 -18.04 -2.61
N ARG A 220 6.58 -17.67 -1.62
CA ARG A 220 5.48 -18.49 -1.08
C ARG A 220 4.12 -17.82 -1.16
N PHE A 221 4.06 -16.68 -1.85
CA PHE A 221 2.83 -15.91 -2.02
C PHE A 221 2.82 -15.39 -3.45
N ASP A 222 1.99 -15.97 -4.30
CA ASP A 222 1.78 -15.45 -5.65
C ASP A 222 0.71 -14.34 -5.60
N PRO A 223 1.08 -13.05 -5.81
CA PRO A 223 0.11 -11.97 -5.80
C PRO A 223 -0.87 -12.05 -6.97
N PHE A 224 -0.65 -12.92 -7.96
CA PHE A 224 -1.49 -13.09 -9.13
C PHE A 224 -2.42 -14.31 -9.07
N ASN A 225 -2.35 -15.09 -7.98
CA ASN A 225 -3.25 -16.20 -7.75
C ASN A 225 -4.59 -15.70 -7.21
N VAL A 226 -5.61 -15.65 -8.07
CA VAL A 226 -6.96 -15.19 -7.70
C VAL A 226 -7.55 -15.99 -6.55
N ARG A 227 -7.18 -17.26 -6.36
CA ARG A 227 -7.68 -18.07 -5.24
C ARG A 227 -7.29 -17.50 -3.88
N LEU A 228 -6.13 -16.84 -3.80
CA LEU A 228 -5.69 -16.19 -2.57
C LEU A 228 -6.51 -14.94 -2.26
N LEU A 229 -7.09 -14.25 -3.25
CA LEU A 229 -8.01 -13.13 -3.02
C LEU A 229 -9.22 -13.55 -2.17
N HIS A 230 -9.69 -14.77 -2.38
CA HIS A 230 -10.77 -15.40 -1.61
C HIS A 230 -10.27 -15.98 -0.28
N THR A 231 -9.36 -15.27 0.38
CA THR A 231 -8.83 -15.59 1.71
C THR A 231 -8.65 -14.31 2.52
N PRO A 232 -8.62 -14.38 3.87
CA PRO A 232 -8.39 -13.20 4.69
C PRO A 232 -6.93 -12.68 4.66
N LEU A 233 -6.03 -13.34 3.93
CA LEU A 233 -4.60 -13.04 3.93
C LEU A 233 -4.21 -11.99 2.88
N TYR A 234 -4.93 -11.96 1.76
CA TYR A 234 -4.44 -11.33 0.53
C TYR A 234 -4.13 -9.84 0.66
N GLU A 235 -5.11 -9.04 1.11
CA GLU A 235 -4.93 -7.58 1.26
C GLU A 235 -3.75 -7.27 2.20
N GLY A 236 -3.68 -8.00 3.32
CA GLY A 236 -2.60 -7.87 4.29
C GLY A 236 -1.22 -8.17 3.70
N LYS A 237 -1.09 -9.21 2.87
CA LYS A 237 0.19 -9.53 2.18
C LYS A 237 0.56 -8.46 1.15
N ILE A 238 -0.39 -7.97 0.34
CA ILE A 238 -0.12 -6.90 -0.62
C ILE A 238 0.33 -5.61 0.10
N MET A 239 -0.36 -5.22 1.18
CA MET A 239 0.03 -4.04 1.97
C MET A 239 1.36 -4.23 2.69
N ASN A 240 1.65 -5.43 3.22
CA ASN A 240 2.92 -5.73 3.86
C ASN A 240 4.08 -5.69 2.86
N TYR A 241 3.89 -6.16 1.62
CA TYR A 241 4.88 -5.99 0.56
C TYR A 241 5.22 -4.51 0.35
N LEU A 242 4.19 -3.68 0.11
CA LEU A 242 4.38 -2.25 -0.17
C LEU A 242 4.99 -1.49 1.00
N THR A 243 4.68 -1.85 2.24
CA THR A 243 5.13 -1.10 3.43
C THR A 243 6.43 -1.60 4.02
N ARG A 244 6.77 -2.89 3.85
CA ARG A 244 7.95 -3.53 4.49
C ARG A 244 9.02 -3.96 3.51
N ALA A 245 8.65 -4.37 2.29
CA ALA A 245 9.60 -4.82 1.28
C ALA A 245 10.01 -3.73 0.28
N VAL A 246 9.23 -2.65 0.16
CA VAL A 246 9.48 -1.56 -0.78
C VAL A 246 9.94 -0.30 -0.05
N PRO A 247 11.00 0.39 -0.53
CA PRO A 247 11.37 1.71 0.00
C PRO A 247 10.20 2.69 -0.06
N GLN A 248 9.97 3.43 1.03
CA GLN A 248 8.86 4.38 1.15
C GLN A 248 9.13 5.69 0.41
N HIS A 249 9.33 5.59 -0.90
CA HIS A 249 9.56 6.70 -1.82
C HIS A 249 8.66 6.55 -3.05
N PRO A 250 8.06 7.63 -3.59
CA PRO A 250 7.13 7.55 -4.72
C PRO A 250 7.66 6.73 -5.90
N ASP A 251 8.88 6.98 -6.35
CA ASP A 251 9.47 6.23 -7.49
C ASP A 251 9.58 4.72 -7.25
N SER A 252 9.94 4.31 -6.02
CA SER A 252 10.04 2.88 -5.66
C SER A 252 8.68 2.22 -5.55
N LEU A 253 7.70 2.95 -4.98
CA LEU A 253 6.33 2.47 -4.83
C LEU A 253 5.62 2.39 -6.18
N ILE A 254 5.85 3.33 -7.10
CA ILE A 254 5.32 3.29 -8.46
C ILE A 254 5.77 2.00 -9.17
N VAL A 255 7.05 1.64 -9.11
CA VAL A 255 7.54 0.39 -9.71
C VAL A 255 6.85 -0.84 -9.12
N ALA A 256 6.67 -0.88 -7.80
CA ALA A 256 6.00 -1.97 -7.11
C ALA A 256 4.50 -2.06 -7.47
N VAL A 257 3.82 -0.93 -7.54
CA VAL A 257 2.42 -0.80 -7.95
C VAL A 257 2.26 -1.24 -9.40
N ASP A 258 3.14 -0.81 -10.30
CA ASP A 258 3.10 -1.19 -11.72
C ASP A 258 3.26 -2.69 -11.90
N TYR A 259 4.18 -3.31 -11.15
CA TYR A 259 4.35 -4.77 -11.13
C TYR A 259 3.05 -5.48 -10.71
N LEU A 260 2.44 -5.05 -9.61
CA LEU A 260 1.21 -5.63 -9.09
C LEU A 260 0.03 -5.45 -10.06
N LEU A 261 -0.22 -4.22 -10.53
CA LEU A 261 -1.35 -3.91 -11.40
C LEU A 261 -1.19 -4.52 -12.79
N SER A 262 0.00 -4.51 -13.38
CA SER A 262 0.22 -5.13 -14.69
C SER A 262 0.08 -6.65 -14.64
N GLY A 263 0.59 -7.30 -13.59
CA GLY A 263 0.50 -8.75 -13.44
C GLY A 263 -0.91 -9.27 -13.15
N SER A 264 -1.73 -8.48 -12.44
CA SER A 264 -3.12 -8.85 -12.12
C SER A 264 -4.09 -8.71 -13.28
N LYS A 265 -3.78 -7.97 -14.35
CA LYS A 265 -4.65 -7.76 -15.53
C LYS A 265 -5.14 -9.05 -16.21
N LYS A 266 -4.48 -10.19 -15.97
CA LYS A 266 -4.89 -11.50 -16.49
C LYS A 266 -6.23 -11.97 -15.94
N GLU A 267 -6.55 -11.58 -14.71
CA GLU A 267 -7.79 -11.93 -14.02
C GLU A 267 -8.56 -10.67 -13.64
N LEU A 268 -9.70 -10.43 -14.30
CA LEU A 268 -10.42 -9.16 -14.17
C LEU A 268 -10.86 -8.86 -12.74
N GLU A 269 -11.29 -9.88 -12.00
CA GLU A 269 -11.68 -9.76 -10.59
C GLU A 269 -10.50 -9.30 -9.73
N LEU A 270 -9.35 -9.98 -9.87
CA LEU A 270 -8.13 -9.67 -9.16
C LEU A 270 -7.63 -8.26 -9.49
N TYR A 271 -7.58 -7.93 -10.78
CA TYR A 271 -7.16 -6.62 -11.26
C TYR A 271 -8.04 -5.50 -10.70
N ARG A 272 -9.36 -5.65 -10.80
CA ARG A 272 -10.31 -4.66 -10.30
C ARG A 272 -10.15 -4.45 -8.80
N TYR A 273 -10.06 -5.54 -8.03
CA TYR A 273 -9.89 -5.44 -6.59
C TYR A 273 -8.55 -4.75 -6.24
N MET A 274 -7.45 -5.19 -6.84
CA MET A 274 -6.13 -4.63 -6.60
C MET A 274 -6.05 -3.15 -6.98
N LEU A 275 -6.60 -2.76 -8.13
CA LEU A 275 -6.65 -1.38 -8.59
C LEU A 275 -7.40 -0.49 -7.60
N ILE A 276 -8.58 -0.90 -7.14
CA ILE A 276 -9.36 -0.13 -6.16
C ILE A 276 -8.62 -0.02 -4.84
N THR A 277 -8.06 -1.13 -4.35
CA THR A 277 -7.34 -1.19 -3.08
C THR A 277 -6.11 -0.28 -3.09
N LEU A 278 -5.26 -0.37 -4.12
CA LEU A 278 -4.06 0.47 -4.24
C LEU A 278 -4.43 1.94 -4.46
N PHE A 279 -5.40 2.23 -5.32
CA PHE A 279 -5.86 3.59 -5.56
C PHE A 279 -6.35 4.27 -4.27
N ASN A 280 -7.20 3.59 -3.49
CA ASN A 280 -7.70 4.13 -2.23
C ASN A 280 -6.59 4.25 -1.17
N HIS A 281 -5.71 3.25 -1.06
CA HIS A 281 -4.59 3.28 -0.12
C HIS A 281 -3.72 4.52 -0.29
N PHE A 282 -3.32 4.84 -1.53
CA PHE A 282 -2.50 6.03 -1.78
C PHE A 282 -3.29 7.33 -1.74
N ALA A 283 -4.59 7.32 -2.07
CA ALA A 283 -5.47 8.48 -1.91
C ALA A 283 -5.62 8.92 -0.44
N GLU A 284 -5.65 7.96 0.48
CA GLU A 284 -5.82 8.20 1.92
C GLU A 284 -4.48 8.42 2.66
N SER A 285 -3.36 8.24 1.97
CA SER A 285 -2.03 8.33 2.58
C SER A 285 -1.73 9.74 3.09
N LYS A 286 -1.21 9.80 4.31
CA LYS A 286 -0.75 11.04 4.96
C LYS A 286 0.75 11.27 4.80
N PHE A 287 1.44 10.37 4.11
CA PHE A 287 2.87 10.50 3.86
C PHE A 287 3.14 11.45 2.69
N ILE A 288 4.16 12.30 2.86
CA ILE A 288 4.55 13.31 1.87
C ILE A 288 4.94 12.62 0.55
N GLY A 289 4.39 13.10 -0.56
CA GLY A 289 4.70 12.62 -1.91
C GLY A 289 3.87 11.43 -2.39
N MET A 290 3.04 10.82 -1.53
CA MET A 290 2.20 9.69 -1.93
C MET A 290 1.07 10.08 -2.89
N ASP A 291 0.75 11.38 -2.99
CA ASP A 291 -0.08 11.92 -4.06
C ASP A 291 0.50 11.61 -5.45
N GLY A 292 1.83 11.55 -5.58
CA GLY A 292 2.50 11.11 -6.81
C GLY A 292 2.14 9.67 -7.22
N VAL A 293 2.13 8.73 -6.26
CA VAL A 293 1.75 7.33 -6.52
C VAL A 293 0.25 7.22 -6.83
N TYR A 294 -0.59 7.93 -6.07
CA TYR A 294 -2.02 8.02 -6.31
C TYR A 294 -2.34 8.51 -7.73
N PHE A 295 -1.74 9.63 -8.14
CA PHE A 295 -1.96 10.20 -9.46
C PHE A 295 -1.36 9.37 -10.59
N HIS A 296 -0.26 8.65 -10.34
CA HIS A 296 0.27 7.65 -11.27
C HIS A 296 -0.75 6.51 -11.52
N ILE A 297 -1.31 5.93 -10.45
CA ILE A 297 -2.38 4.93 -10.57
C ILE A 297 -3.58 5.51 -11.30
N ALA A 298 -3.99 6.74 -10.95
CA ALA A 298 -5.12 7.42 -11.57
C ALA A 298 -4.92 7.56 -13.09
N GLU A 299 -3.76 8.06 -13.52
CA GLU A 299 -3.46 8.36 -14.91
C GLU A 299 -3.33 7.10 -15.78
N TYR A 300 -2.57 6.11 -15.30
CA TYR A 300 -2.17 4.97 -16.15
C TYR A 300 -3.04 3.73 -16.02
N TYR A 301 -3.84 3.62 -14.95
CA TYR A 301 -4.66 2.43 -14.68
C TYR A 301 -6.12 2.78 -14.41
N TYR A 302 -6.40 3.67 -13.46
CA TYR A 302 -7.78 3.90 -13.03
C TYR A 302 -8.62 4.59 -14.09
N ILE A 303 -8.19 5.74 -14.61
CA ILE A 303 -8.93 6.48 -15.64
C ILE A 303 -9.11 5.67 -16.92
N PRO A 304 -8.08 4.96 -17.43
CA PRO A 304 -8.22 4.16 -18.65
C PRO A 304 -9.05 2.88 -18.48
N ASP A 305 -8.88 2.17 -17.36
CA ASP A 305 -9.35 0.78 -17.26
C ASP A 305 -10.59 0.60 -16.38
N ALA A 306 -10.92 1.54 -15.47
CA ALA A 306 -12.02 1.38 -14.50
C ALA A 306 -13.41 1.68 -15.12
N THR A 307 -13.82 0.88 -16.09
CA THR A 307 -15.13 1.01 -16.77
C THR A 307 -16.33 0.82 -15.83
N TRP A 308 -16.10 0.24 -14.65
CA TRP A 308 -17.08 0.05 -13.59
C TRP A 308 -17.28 1.28 -12.68
N SER A 309 -16.48 2.33 -12.85
CA SER A 309 -16.55 3.53 -12.03
C SER A 309 -17.53 4.57 -12.60
N ASN A 310 -18.06 5.43 -11.73
CA ASN A 310 -18.98 6.50 -12.15
C ASN A 310 -18.26 7.49 -13.11
N PRO A 311 -18.81 7.79 -14.30
CA PRO A 311 -18.24 8.75 -15.23
C PRO A 311 -17.95 10.14 -14.64
N GLU A 312 -18.86 10.67 -13.80
CA GLU A 312 -18.68 11.97 -13.14
C GLU A 312 -17.48 11.97 -12.18
N PHE A 313 -17.24 10.83 -11.52
CA PHE A 313 -16.07 10.65 -10.68
C PHE A 313 -14.79 10.64 -11.53
N LEU A 314 -14.80 9.93 -12.66
CA LEU A 314 -13.65 9.87 -13.57
C LEU A 314 -13.31 11.26 -14.15
N ASP A 315 -14.31 12.08 -14.47
CA ASP A 315 -14.07 13.43 -14.99
C ASP A 315 -13.48 14.36 -13.91
N LYS A 316 -14.00 14.31 -12.68
CA LYS A 316 -13.39 15.02 -11.54
C LYS A 316 -11.98 14.54 -11.25
N LEU A 317 -11.72 13.24 -11.38
CA LEU A 317 -10.39 12.66 -11.19
C LEU A 317 -9.39 13.18 -12.24
N LYS A 318 -9.81 13.27 -13.52
CA LYS A 318 -9.01 13.87 -14.60
C LYS A 318 -8.69 15.35 -14.32
N GLU A 319 -9.68 16.12 -13.89
CA GLU A 319 -9.49 17.53 -13.52
C GLU A 319 -8.50 17.66 -12.36
N ASN A 320 -8.69 16.88 -11.30
CA ASN A 320 -7.82 16.88 -10.13
C ASN A 320 -6.38 16.46 -10.47
N LEU A 321 -6.21 15.45 -11.32
CA LEU A 321 -4.92 15.05 -11.87
C LEU A 321 -4.25 16.22 -12.62
N ALA A 322 -4.98 16.87 -13.54
CA ALA A 322 -4.44 17.98 -14.32
C ALA A 322 -3.98 19.16 -13.45
N LEU A 323 -4.72 19.46 -12.37
CA LEU A 323 -4.38 20.53 -11.43
C LEU A 323 -3.16 20.20 -10.55
N ASN A 324 -2.95 18.94 -10.16
CA ASN A 324 -1.85 18.57 -9.26
C ASN A 324 -0.58 18.14 -9.99
N LYS A 325 -0.68 17.63 -11.21
CA LYS A 325 0.45 17.12 -12.00
C LYS A 325 1.65 18.09 -12.07
N PRO A 326 1.47 19.41 -12.29
CA PRO A 326 2.60 20.35 -12.33
C PRO A 326 3.33 20.54 -10.99
N THR A 327 2.72 20.14 -9.87
CA THR A 327 3.28 20.34 -8.52
C THR A 327 3.57 19.04 -7.77
N LEU A 328 3.68 17.92 -8.49
CA LEU A 328 4.13 16.67 -7.88
C LEU A 328 5.62 16.76 -7.52
N ILE A 329 6.02 16.02 -6.49
CA ILE A 329 7.42 15.89 -6.12
C ILE A 329 8.21 15.32 -7.31
N GLY A 330 9.42 15.85 -7.54
CA GLY A 330 10.27 15.54 -8.68
C GLY A 330 10.03 16.43 -9.91
N GLN A 331 8.89 17.13 -9.99
CA GLN A 331 8.61 18.05 -11.09
C GLN A 331 9.31 19.40 -10.88
N PRO A 332 9.78 20.07 -11.96
CA PRO A 332 10.16 21.49 -11.90
C PRO A 332 8.97 22.32 -11.42
N ALA A 333 9.19 23.19 -10.43
CA ALA A 333 8.13 24.06 -9.93
C ALA A 333 7.67 25.03 -11.02
N PRO A 334 6.35 25.27 -11.20
CA PRO A 334 5.86 26.22 -12.18
C PRO A 334 6.52 27.60 -12.02
N ASN A 335 6.99 28.21 -13.12
CA ASN A 335 7.70 29.48 -13.03
C ASN A 335 6.81 30.59 -12.43
N LEU A 336 7.40 31.39 -11.54
CA LEU A 336 6.75 32.54 -10.91
C LEU A 336 7.45 33.83 -11.33
N ILE A 337 6.65 34.74 -11.89
CA ILE A 337 7.02 36.11 -12.16
C ILE A 337 6.16 36.98 -11.25
N LEU A 338 6.80 37.60 -10.26
CA LEU A 338 6.15 38.34 -9.19
C LEU A 338 6.75 39.74 -9.07
N ARG A 339 6.32 40.51 -8.07
CA ARG A 339 6.96 41.76 -7.68
C ARG A 339 7.60 41.59 -6.30
N GLN A 340 8.91 41.76 -6.21
CA GLN A 340 9.63 41.76 -4.94
C GLN A 340 9.57 43.17 -4.33
N VAL A 341 9.21 43.24 -3.04
CA VAL A 341 9.23 44.47 -2.26
C VAL A 341 10.50 44.46 -1.38
N PRO A 342 11.45 45.38 -1.60
CA PRO A 342 12.62 45.55 -0.74
C PRO A 342 12.26 45.82 0.72
N ASP A 343 13.09 45.34 1.64
CA ASP A 343 12.90 45.46 3.10
C ASP A 343 12.78 46.92 3.55
N GLU A 344 13.50 47.84 2.91
CA GLU A 344 13.45 49.27 3.26
C GLU A 344 12.05 49.85 3.05
N HIS A 345 11.30 49.38 2.06
CA HIS A 345 9.96 49.86 1.77
C HIS A 345 8.95 49.47 2.85
N PHE A 346 9.16 48.34 3.55
CA PHE A 346 8.31 47.97 4.68
C PHE A 346 8.44 48.97 5.83
N GLY A 347 9.67 49.40 6.14
CA GLY A 347 9.92 50.45 7.14
C GLY A 347 9.33 51.81 6.75
N MET A 348 9.47 52.22 5.49
CA MET A 348 8.88 53.47 4.99
C MET A 348 7.34 53.46 5.06
N ALA A 349 6.72 52.32 4.74
CA ALA A 349 5.27 52.17 4.76
C ALA A 349 4.63 52.29 6.15
N MET A 350 5.41 52.22 7.24
CA MET A 350 4.93 52.52 8.59
C MET A 350 4.60 54.01 8.77
N GLN A 351 5.23 54.88 7.99
CA GLN A 351 5.13 56.34 8.11
C GLN A 351 4.37 56.97 6.94
N ASP A 352 4.23 56.26 5.83
CA ASP A 352 3.58 56.76 4.62
C ASP A 352 2.51 55.80 4.08
N THR A 353 1.26 56.24 4.15
CA THR A 353 0.10 55.48 3.67
C THR A 353 0.04 55.37 2.14
N ALA A 354 0.65 56.28 1.39
CA ALA A 354 0.75 56.18 -0.06
C ALA A 354 1.71 55.05 -0.46
N ILE A 355 2.89 54.97 0.16
CA ILE A 355 3.85 53.86 -0.06
C ILE A 355 3.23 52.52 0.32
N LYS A 356 2.54 52.48 1.47
CA LYS A 356 1.87 51.28 1.96
C LYS A 356 0.84 50.73 0.96
N ARG A 357 0.12 51.61 0.26
CA ARG A 357 -0.95 51.26 -0.69
C ARG A 357 -0.51 51.10 -2.14
N ASP A 358 0.65 51.64 -2.53
CA ASP A 358 1.04 51.74 -3.93
C ASP A 358 1.36 50.37 -4.53
N PRO A 359 0.58 49.86 -5.51
CA PRO A 359 0.81 48.54 -6.08
C PRO A 359 2.08 48.44 -6.95
N HIS A 360 2.70 49.57 -7.30
CA HIS A 360 3.89 49.62 -8.16
C HIS A 360 5.20 49.57 -7.36
N ILE A 361 5.17 49.55 -6.03
CA ILE A 361 6.38 49.42 -5.22
C ILE A 361 7.06 48.07 -5.47
N GLY A 362 8.38 48.11 -5.59
CA GLY A 362 9.21 46.93 -5.84
C GLY A 362 9.73 46.86 -7.28
N HIS A 363 10.20 45.68 -7.67
CA HIS A 363 10.68 45.38 -9.01
C HIS A 363 10.24 43.98 -9.43
N ASP A 364 10.30 43.71 -10.73
CA ASP A 364 9.93 42.40 -11.26
C ASP A 364 10.91 41.34 -10.74
N PHE A 365 10.37 40.22 -10.28
CA PHE A 365 11.07 39.14 -9.63
C PHE A 365 10.82 37.84 -10.37
N TYR A 366 11.88 37.13 -10.71
CA TYR A 366 11.84 35.85 -11.39
C TYR A 366 12.35 34.76 -10.44
N MET A 367 11.49 33.81 -10.06
CA MET A 367 11.85 32.77 -9.08
C MET A 367 13.07 31.95 -9.50
N TYR A 368 13.24 31.72 -10.80
CA TYR A 368 14.35 30.93 -11.33
C TYR A 368 15.70 31.65 -11.28
N ASP A 369 15.74 32.97 -11.08
CA ASP A 369 16.97 33.73 -10.93
C ASP A 369 17.57 33.60 -9.52
N VAL A 370 16.84 33.00 -8.57
CA VAL A 370 17.31 32.77 -7.20
C VAL A 370 18.35 31.65 -7.17
N GLU A 371 19.60 32.02 -6.89
CA GLU A 371 20.70 31.09 -6.68
C GLU A 371 20.75 30.60 -5.21
N ALA A 372 20.23 29.40 -4.96
CA ALA A 372 20.29 28.75 -3.66
C ALA A 372 20.43 27.24 -3.82
N SER A 373 21.05 26.57 -2.84
CA SER A 373 21.07 25.09 -2.79
C SER A 373 19.67 24.54 -2.60
N TYR A 374 18.87 25.21 -1.76
CA TYR A 374 17.47 24.94 -1.56
C TYR A 374 16.67 26.23 -1.50
N THR A 375 15.46 26.22 -2.02
CA THR A 375 14.53 27.36 -1.95
C THR A 375 13.26 26.95 -1.23
N ILE A 376 12.88 27.66 -0.18
CA ILE A 376 11.57 27.53 0.45
C ILE A 376 10.62 28.49 -0.26
N LEU A 377 9.58 27.97 -0.91
CA LEU A 377 8.53 28.75 -1.53
C LEU A 377 7.28 28.69 -0.66
N TYR A 378 6.84 29.85 -0.15
CA TYR A 378 5.82 29.96 0.89
C TYR A 378 4.68 30.86 0.48
N PHE A 379 3.48 30.30 0.31
CA PHE A 379 2.26 31.03 -0.03
C PHE A 379 1.39 31.25 1.20
N TRP A 380 1.03 32.50 1.49
CA TRP A 380 0.30 32.84 2.71
C TRP A 380 -0.55 34.12 2.59
N GLU A 381 -1.43 34.31 3.56
CA GLU A 381 -2.32 35.47 3.71
C GLU A 381 -2.19 36.05 5.13
N ALA A 382 -2.05 37.37 5.25
CA ALA A 382 -1.90 38.03 6.55
C ALA A 382 -3.10 37.85 7.49
N ASP A 383 -4.31 37.75 6.92
CA ASP A 383 -5.55 37.56 7.68
C ASP A 383 -5.86 36.10 8.03
N CYS A 384 -5.09 35.14 7.50
CA CYS A 384 -5.36 33.73 7.75
C CYS A 384 -4.88 33.31 9.15
N GLY A 385 -5.79 32.75 9.96
CA GLY A 385 -5.53 32.36 11.35
C GLY A 385 -4.35 31.38 11.53
N HIS A 386 -4.16 30.44 10.59
CA HIS A 386 -3.01 29.53 10.60
C HIS A 386 -1.71 30.23 10.20
N CYS A 387 -1.75 31.15 9.22
CA CYS A 387 -0.59 31.91 8.78
C CYS A 387 -0.01 32.78 9.90
N LYS A 388 -0.87 33.36 10.75
CA LYS A 388 -0.44 34.18 11.90
C LYS A 388 0.50 33.46 12.87
N LYS A 389 0.43 32.12 12.95
CA LYS A 389 1.34 31.29 13.75
C LYS A 389 2.49 30.72 12.92
N SER A 390 2.19 30.26 11.71
CA SER A 390 3.14 29.55 10.86
C SER A 390 4.21 30.48 10.27
N THR A 391 3.86 31.72 9.90
CA THR A 391 4.79 32.64 9.23
C THR A 391 5.94 33.08 10.16
N PRO A 392 5.72 33.49 11.43
CA PRO A 392 6.82 33.80 12.35
C PRO A 392 7.69 32.58 12.65
N ALA A 393 7.10 31.40 12.87
CA ALA A 393 7.85 30.16 13.09
C ALA A 393 8.75 29.81 11.88
N LEU A 394 8.25 30.02 10.66
CA LEU A 394 9.03 29.84 9.44
C LEU A 394 10.19 30.83 9.32
N HIS A 395 10.01 32.06 9.77
CA HIS A 395 11.08 33.07 9.79
C HIS A 395 12.22 32.70 10.74
N GLU A 396 11.89 32.15 11.91
CA GLU A 396 12.88 31.60 12.84
C GLU A 396 13.65 30.43 12.22
N VAL A 397 12.95 29.51 11.54
CA VAL A 397 13.57 28.41 10.79
C VAL A 397 14.52 28.95 9.72
N TYR A 398 14.05 29.87 8.88
CA TYR A 398 14.86 30.46 7.81
C TYR A 398 16.11 31.15 8.35
N THR A 399 16.01 31.89 9.45
CA THR A 399 17.15 32.55 10.09
C THR A 399 18.27 31.57 10.46
N ARG A 400 17.93 30.33 10.86
CA ARG A 400 18.91 29.27 11.14
C ARG A 400 19.46 28.58 9.89
N MET A 401 18.75 28.69 8.76
CA MET A 401 19.03 27.94 7.53
C MET A 401 19.69 28.79 6.44
N LYS A 402 19.58 30.12 6.48
CA LYS A 402 20.13 31.03 5.46
C LYS A 402 21.63 30.81 5.20
N ASP A 403 22.41 30.62 6.27
CA ASP A 403 23.87 30.42 6.18
C ASP A 403 24.25 29.01 5.65
N LYS A 404 23.25 28.14 5.41
CA LYS A 404 23.40 26.81 4.80
C LYS A 404 23.05 26.80 3.31
N GLY A 405 22.96 27.97 2.68
CA GLY A 405 22.61 28.09 1.25
C GLY A 405 21.13 27.89 0.97
N VAL A 406 20.26 28.24 1.93
CA VAL A 406 18.80 28.19 1.77
C VAL A 406 18.27 29.61 1.58
N GLU A 407 17.44 29.81 0.57
CA GLU A 407 16.71 31.07 0.36
C GLU A 407 15.22 30.88 0.59
N LEU A 408 14.51 31.91 1.03
CA LEU A 408 13.06 31.85 1.24
C LEU A 408 12.33 32.90 0.40
N ILE A 409 11.41 32.43 -0.44
CA ILE A 409 10.50 33.25 -1.25
C ILE A 409 9.12 33.22 -0.60
N SER A 410 8.77 34.33 0.03
CA SER A 410 7.50 34.58 0.70
C SER A 410 6.54 35.24 -0.29
N VAL A 411 5.44 34.58 -0.63
CA VAL A 411 4.44 35.07 -1.59
C VAL A 411 3.15 35.38 -0.84
N HIS A 412 2.87 36.67 -0.65
CA HIS A 412 1.57 37.09 -0.15
C HIS A 412 0.53 37.02 -1.26
N VAL A 413 -0.52 36.24 -1.05
CA VAL A 413 -1.43 35.88 -2.15
C VAL A 413 -2.57 36.88 -2.37
N LEU A 414 -2.94 37.73 -1.38
CA LEU A 414 -3.97 38.75 -1.59
C LEU A 414 -3.41 39.93 -2.39
N ASN A 415 -4.01 40.20 -3.53
CA ASN A 415 -3.57 41.22 -4.49
C ASN A 415 -4.44 42.49 -4.48
N SER A 416 -5.28 42.68 -3.46
CA SER A 416 -6.01 43.93 -3.25
C SER A 416 -5.15 44.96 -2.49
N VAL A 417 -5.50 46.24 -2.60
CA VAL A 417 -4.85 47.32 -1.83
C VAL A 417 -4.96 47.05 -0.33
N GLU A 418 -6.14 46.67 0.15
CA GLU A 418 -6.36 46.30 1.56
C GLU A 418 -5.51 45.09 1.97
N GLY A 419 -5.42 44.07 1.10
CA GLY A 419 -4.58 42.91 1.31
C GLY A 419 -3.10 43.26 1.43
N LYS A 420 -2.63 44.21 0.60
CA LYS A 420 -1.27 44.74 0.70
C LYS A 420 -1.04 45.47 2.01
N GLU A 421 -1.97 46.33 2.43
CA GLU A 421 -1.85 47.06 3.70
C GLU A 421 -1.67 46.09 4.88
N LYS A 422 -2.52 45.05 4.94
CA LYS A 422 -2.46 44.01 5.97
C LYS A 422 -1.17 43.20 5.92
N TRP A 423 -0.69 42.87 4.73
CA TRP A 423 0.60 42.20 4.55
C TRP A 423 1.75 43.02 5.11
N VAL A 424 1.82 44.30 4.73
CA VAL A 424 2.87 45.21 5.20
C VAL A 424 2.82 45.39 6.71
N ASP A 425 1.63 45.56 7.29
CA ASP A 425 1.46 45.65 8.75
C ASP A 425 1.96 44.37 9.44
N PHE A 426 1.53 43.21 8.95
CA PHE A 426 1.93 41.93 9.54
C PHE A 426 3.44 41.69 9.47
N VAL A 427 4.08 42.04 8.34
CA VAL A 427 5.54 41.92 8.18
C VAL A 427 6.27 42.82 9.19
N ASN A 428 5.84 44.07 9.35
CA ASN A 428 6.45 45.01 10.28
C ASN A 428 6.23 44.61 11.75
N GLU A 429 5.01 44.22 12.12
CA GLU A 429 4.66 43.78 13.47
C GLU A 429 5.48 42.58 13.94
N ASN A 430 5.74 41.64 13.02
CA ASN A 430 6.45 40.38 13.33
C ASN A 430 7.92 40.40 12.89
N GLN A 431 8.44 41.54 12.41
CA GLN A 431 9.83 41.71 11.97
C GLN A 431 10.28 40.69 10.90
N LEU A 432 9.41 40.41 9.93
CA LEU A 432 9.59 39.37 8.91
C LEU A 432 10.41 39.85 7.70
N LEU A 433 11.60 40.37 7.99
CA LEU A 433 12.56 40.93 7.01
C LEU A 433 13.76 39.99 6.82
N GLY A 434 14.56 40.21 5.77
CA GLY A 434 15.76 39.42 5.47
C GLY A 434 15.54 38.17 4.63
N TRP A 435 14.31 37.96 4.16
CA TRP A 435 13.96 36.97 3.11
C TRP A 435 13.33 37.68 1.91
N ILE A 436 13.07 36.97 0.82
CA ILE A 436 12.46 37.54 -0.38
C ILE A 436 10.95 37.70 -0.16
N ASN A 437 10.50 38.94 0.05
CA ASN A 437 9.09 39.30 0.17
C ASN A 437 8.49 39.66 -1.20
N CYS A 438 7.60 38.80 -1.71
CA CYS A 438 6.97 38.91 -3.02
C CYS A 438 5.44 38.95 -2.93
N TRP A 439 4.84 39.57 -3.94
CA TRP A 439 3.39 39.55 -4.17
C TRP A 439 3.11 39.78 -5.66
N SER A 440 1.87 39.60 -6.10
CA SER A 440 1.47 39.83 -7.49
C SER A 440 0.29 40.82 -7.56
N PRO A 441 0.54 42.12 -7.82
CA PRO A 441 -0.52 43.12 -7.88
C PRO A 441 -1.53 42.90 -9.03
N TYR A 442 -1.12 42.26 -10.12
CA TYR A 442 -1.90 42.24 -11.37
C TYR A 442 -2.39 40.86 -11.81
N SER A 443 -1.90 39.78 -11.20
CA SER A 443 -2.25 38.41 -11.59
C SER A 443 -2.41 37.50 -10.38
N ASN A 444 -3.32 36.53 -10.48
CA ASN A 444 -3.50 35.45 -9.51
C ASN A 444 -3.24 34.07 -10.13
N GLU A 445 -2.65 34.01 -11.33
CA GLU A 445 -2.43 32.76 -12.08
C GLU A 445 -1.59 31.74 -11.27
N PHE A 446 -0.65 32.22 -10.45
CA PHE A 446 0.15 31.37 -9.56
C PHE A 446 -0.70 30.50 -8.62
N ARG A 447 -1.92 30.96 -8.26
CA ARG A 447 -2.84 30.16 -7.43
C ARG A 447 -3.31 28.90 -8.14
N GLN A 448 -3.57 28.99 -9.45
CA GLN A 448 -3.95 27.85 -10.28
C GLN A 448 -2.73 26.98 -10.59
N LEU A 449 -1.60 27.60 -10.97
CA LEU A 449 -0.35 26.88 -11.27
C LEU A 449 0.10 26.00 -10.10
N TYR A 450 -0.05 26.50 -8.87
CA TYR A 450 0.33 25.75 -7.66
C TYR A 450 -0.83 25.00 -6.98
N ASN A 451 -2.03 25.03 -7.57
CA ASN A 451 -3.25 24.45 -7.01
C ASN A 451 -3.46 24.81 -5.52
N LEU A 452 -3.41 26.12 -5.23
CA LEU A 452 -3.50 26.66 -3.86
C LEU A 452 -4.95 26.61 -3.35
N GLN A 453 -5.30 25.52 -2.66
CA GLN A 453 -6.63 25.29 -2.08
C GLN A 453 -6.77 25.75 -0.62
N SER A 454 -5.65 26.00 0.06
CA SER A 454 -5.59 26.39 1.47
C SER A 454 -4.31 27.16 1.75
N TYR A 455 -4.27 27.91 2.86
CA TYR A 455 -3.09 28.64 3.31
C TYR A 455 -2.81 28.38 4.80
N PRO A 456 -1.53 28.36 5.22
CA PRO A 456 -0.35 28.50 4.38
C PRO A 456 -0.03 27.24 3.58
N GLN A 457 0.71 27.39 2.48
CA GLN A 457 1.29 26.28 1.73
C GLN A 457 2.78 26.50 1.47
N LEU A 458 3.58 25.49 1.79
CA LEU A 458 5.04 25.52 1.72
C LEU A 458 5.54 24.42 0.78
N PHE A 459 6.43 24.80 -0.13
CA PHE A 459 7.17 23.91 -1.02
C PHE A 459 8.66 24.06 -0.74
N VAL A 460 9.40 22.95 -0.77
CA VAL A 460 10.86 22.95 -0.74
C VAL A 460 11.33 22.57 -2.14
N LEU A 461 12.18 23.42 -2.71
CA LEU A 461 12.74 23.25 -4.04
C LEU A 461 14.24 23.00 -3.93
N ASP A 462 14.78 22.16 -4.81
CA ASP A 462 16.23 22.02 -4.97
C ASP A 462 16.84 23.16 -5.80
N ARG A 463 18.15 23.06 -6.08
CA ARG A 463 18.91 24.03 -6.85
C ARG A 463 18.34 24.28 -8.26
N ASP A 464 17.79 23.24 -8.89
CA ASP A 464 17.18 23.28 -10.22
C ASP A 464 15.69 23.64 -10.17
N LYS A 465 15.20 24.06 -8.99
CA LYS A 465 13.80 24.37 -8.69
C LYS A 465 12.85 23.18 -8.85
N LYS A 466 13.34 21.94 -8.78
CA LYS A 466 12.47 20.76 -8.68
C LYS A 466 11.90 20.68 -7.27
N ILE A 467 10.63 20.30 -7.18
CA ILE A 467 9.92 20.16 -5.91
C ILE A 467 10.44 18.90 -5.22
N VAL A 468 11.09 19.05 -4.06
CA VAL A 468 11.55 17.93 -3.23
C VAL A 468 10.62 17.66 -2.04
N ALA A 469 9.83 18.66 -1.65
CA ALA A 469 8.74 18.50 -0.68
C ALA A 469 7.63 19.52 -0.94
N LYS A 470 6.40 19.16 -0.56
CA LYS A 470 5.22 20.03 -0.66
C LYS A 470 4.30 19.85 0.55
N ARG A 471 3.57 20.91 0.90
CA ARG A 471 2.57 20.92 2.00
C ARG A 471 3.16 20.46 3.33
N VAL A 472 4.38 20.90 3.63
CA VAL A 472 5.09 20.58 4.89
C VAL A 472 5.03 21.73 5.88
N THR A 473 5.17 21.44 7.17
CA THR A 473 5.32 22.48 8.21
C THR A 473 6.72 23.12 8.16
N PRO A 474 6.94 24.28 8.78
CA PRO A 474 8.26 24.89 8.88
C PRO A 474 9.34 23.95 9.46
N GLU A 475 8.99 23.19 10.51
CA GLU A 475 9.90 22.25 11.17
C GLU A 475 10.21 21.05 10.26
N GLN A 476 9.21 20.54 9.55
CA GLN A 476 9.41 19.49 8.57
C GLN A 476 10.31 19.96 7.42
N ALA A 477 10.14 21.19 6.93
CA ALA A 477 11.01 21.77 5.93
C ALA A 477 12.47 21.84 6.41
N GLU A 478 12.71 22.33 7.64
CA GLU A 478 14.04 22.33 8.25
C GLU A 478 14.65 20.93 8.33
N GLN A 479 13.88 19.94 8.79
CA GLN A 479 14.34 18.55 8.90
C GLN A 479 14.69 17.95 7.54
N ILE A 480 13.82 18.12 6.54
CA ILE A 480 14.02 17.61 5.18
C ILE A 480 15.29 18.22 4.58
N ILE A 481 15.43 19.55 4.61
CA ILE A 481 16.59 20.23 4.03
C ILE A 481 17.88 19.79 4.73
N ASN A 482 17.90 19.71 6.07
CA ASN A 482 19.09 19.25 6.79
C ASN A 482 19.46 17.80 6.44
N ASN A 483 18.47 16.92 6.22
CA ASN A 483 18.72 15.54 5.81
C ASN A 483 19.29 15.48 4.39
N LEU A 484 18.76 16.26 3.46
CA LEU A 484 19.26 16.33 2.09
C LEU A 484 20.70 16.87 2.03
N ILE A 485 21.00 17.94 2.77
CA ILE A 485 22.37 18.48 2.89
C ILE A 485 23.35 17.40 3.42
N LYS A 486 22.93 16.61 4.42
CA LYS A 486 23.77 15.52 4.96
C LYS A 486 24.03 14.44 3.90
N LEU A 487 23.02 14.05 3.13
CA LEU A 487 23.17 13.06 2.06
C LEU A 487 24.15 13.54 0.98
N GLU A 488 24.00 14.77 0.51
CA GLU A 488 24.93 15.37 -0.47
C GLU A 488 26.38 15.42 0.05
N SER A 489 26.56 15.71 1.34
CA SER A 489 27.91 15.73 1.93
C SER A 489 28.55 14.35 2.04
N ASN A 490 27.74 13.29 2.21
CA ASN A 490 28.24 11.92 2.25
C ASN A 490 28.60 11.40 0.86
N ASP A 491 27.86 11.80 -0.18
CA ASP A 491 28.15 11.40 -1.56
C ASP A 491 29.38 12.10 -2.13
N LYS A 492 29.69 13.33 -1.69
CA LYS A 492 30.94 14.03 -2.05
C LYS A 492 32.20 13.46 -1.37
N ASN A 493 32.01 12.68 -0.30
CA ASN A 493 33.10 12.05 0.47
C ASN A 493 33.29 10.56 0.11
N LYS A 494 32.54 10.05 -0.86
CA LYS A 494 32.76 8.75 -1.51
C LYS A 494 33.35 8.99 -2.90
#